data_AF-A0A7V5FTF9-F1
#
_entry.id   AF-A0A7V5FTF9-F1
#
_cell.length_a   1.000
_cell.length_b   1.000
_cell.length_c   1.000
_cell.angle_alpha   90.00
_cell.angle_beta   90.00
_cell.angle_gamma   90.00
#
_symmetry.space_group_name_H-M   'P 1'
#
loop_
_entity.id
_entity.type
_entity.pdbx_description
1 polymer ?
#
loop_
_entity_poly.entity_id
_entity_poly.type
_entity_poly.pdbx_seq_one_letter_code
_entity_poly.pdbx_strand_id
1 'polypeptide(L)' 'MSRLNRVVLLFVGIMAVGIQGGSFDAFAEKLPIPVFVSIQPLAYFVNRVGGDRVRVDILVK' A
#
# COMPACT_ATOMS: atom_id res chain seq x y z
N MET A 1 -35.43 33.72 -13.73
CA MET A 1 -34.32 32.73 -13.75
C MET A 1 -34.55 31.72 -12.64
N SER A 2 -35.02 30.54 -13.04
CA SER A 2 -35.81 29.62 -12.23
C SER A 2 -34.96 28.79 -11.26
N ARG A 3 -35.41 28.65 -10.00
CA ARG A 3 -34.79 27.84 -8.94
C ARG A 3 -34.59 26.37 -9.36
N LEU A 4 -35.31 25.94 -10.40
CA LEU A 4 -35.24 24.63 -11.02
C LEU A 4 -33.85 24.30 -11.60
N ASN A 5 -33.13 25.27 -12.19
CA ASN A 5 -31.80 25.02 -12.77
C ASN A 5 -30.73 24.77 -11.70
N ARG A 6 -30.90 25.31 -10.48
CA ARG A 6 -29.93 25.09 -9.39
C ARG A 6 -30.04 23.67 -8.80
N VAL A 7 -31.24 23.09 -8.77
CA VAL A 7 -31.47 21.73 -8.27
C VAL A 7 -30.93 20.68 -9.25
N VAL A 8 -31.10 20.91 -10.56
CA VAL A 8 -30.55 20.02 -11.61
C VAL A 8 -29.02 20.01 -11.58
N LEU A 9 -28.37 21.16 -11.39
CA LEU A 9 -26.92 21.25 -11.24
C LEU A 9 -26.39 20.51 -9.98
N LEU A 10 -27.12 20.55 -8.87
CA LEU A 10 -26.76 19.82 -7.66
C LEU A 10 -26.88 18.30 -7.84
N PHE A 11 -27.92 17.82 -8.53
CA PHE A 11 -28.08 16.39 -8.80
C PHE A 11 -27.01 15.85 -9.76
N VAL A 12 -26.62 16.62 -10.78
CA VAL A 12 -25.53 16.23 -11.70
C VAL A 12 -24.17 16.24 -10.99
N GLY A 13 -23.94 17.18 -10.07
CA GLY A 13 -22.72 17.24 -9.27
C GLY A 13 -22.51 16.01 -8.38
N ILE A 14 -23.58 15.47 -7.80
CA ILE A 14 -23.50 14.30 -6.90
C ILE A 14 -23.30 12.99 -7.69
N MET A 15 -23.90 12.85 -8.88
CA MET A 15 -23.68 11.69 -9.76
C MET A 15 -22.26 11.62 -10.34
N ALA A 16 -21.58 12.76 -10.50
CA ALA A 16 -20.19 12.80 -11.00
C ALA A 16 -19.16 12.31 -9.97
N VAL A 17 -19.49 12.32 -8.67
CA VAL A 17 -18.58 11.88 -7.59
C VAL A 17 -18.58 10.35 -7.41
N GLY A 18 -19.59 9.65 -7.94
CA GLY A 18 -19.71 8.19 -7.84
C GLY A 18 -18.86 7.38 -8.84
N ILE A 19 -18.18 8.03 -9.79
CA ILE A 19 -17.42 7.37 -10.87
C ILE A 19 -15.94 7.81 -10.85
N GLN A 20 -15.42 8.17 -9.69
CA GLN A 20 -13.98 8.03 -9.42
C GLN A 20 -13.79 6.75 -8.63
N GLY A 21 -13.96 5.63 -9.33
CA GLY A 21 -13.30 4.38 -8.98
C GLY A 21 -11.80 4.56 -9.18
N GLY A 22 -11.18 5.40 -8.34
CA GLY A 22 -9.75 5.38 -8.15
C GLY A 22 -9.45 4.06 -7.46
N SER A 23 -9.13 3.04 -8.24
CA SER A 23 -8.25 2.00 -7.73
C SER A 23 -6.99 2.73 -7.28
N PHE A 24 -6.88 2.94 -5.97
CA PHE A 24 -5.61 3.19 -5.32
C PHE A 24 -4.80 1.92 -5.50
N ASP A 25 -4.33 1.66 -6.71
CA ASP A 25 -3.24 0.75 -6.96
C ASP A 25 -2.05 1.40 -6.28
N ALA A 26 -1.91 1.06 -5.01
CA ALA A 26 -0.81 1.44 -4.18
C ALA A 26 0.45 0.95 -4.89
N PHE A 27 1.13 1.86 -5.57
CA PHE A 27 2.56 1.78 -5.89
C PHE A 27 3.37 1.81 -4.59
N ALA A 28 3.04 0.94 -3.65
CA ALA A 28 3.88 0.66 -2.51
C ALA A 28 5.05 -0.16 -3.07
N GLU A 29 6.17 0.52 -3.30
CA GLU A 29 7.46 -0.10 -3.52
C GLU A 29 7.61 -1.24 -2.50
N LYS A 30 7.75 -2.48 -2.99
CA LYS A 30 7.80 -3.67 -2.12
C LYS A 30 9.12 -3.65 -1.36
N LEU A 31 9.15 -2.93 -0.25
CA LEU A 31 10.28 -2.90 0.66
C LEU A 31 10.53 -4.32 1.22
N PRO A 32 11.78 -4.74 1.37
CA PRO A 32 12.11 -6.01 1.99
C PRO A 32 11.55 -6.10 3.41
N ILE A 33 11.04 -7.28 3.78
CA ILE A 33 10.47 -7.56 5.10
C ILE A 33 11.61 -7.61 6.12
N PRO A 34 11.59 -6.80 7.19
CA PRO A 34 12.60 -6.86 8.23
C PRO A 34 12.44 -8.13 9.08
N VAL A 35 13.51 -8.89 9.23
CA VAL A 35 13.55 -10.12 10.05
C VAL A 35 14.71 -10.04 11.02
N PHE A 36 14.43 -10.26 12.31
CA PHE A 36 15.44 -10.24 13.36
C PHE A 36 15.77 -11.67 13.78
N VAL A 37 17.06 -11.96 13.90
CA VAL A 37 17.54 -13.26 14.38
C VAL A 37 18.49 -13.08 15.55
N SER A 38 18.43 -13.99 16.51
CA SER A 38 19.24 -13.91 17.72
C SER A 38 20.72 -14.18 17.48
N ILE A 39 21.07 -15.01 16.50
CA ILE A 39 22.45 -15.46 16.24
C ILE A 39 22.73 -15.61 14.74
N GLN A 40 23.99 -15.50 14.35
CA GLN A 40 24.44 -15.52 12.95
C GLN A 40 24.02 -16.77 12.14
N PRO A 41 24.06 -18.02 12.67
CA PRO A 41 23.65 -19.20 11.90
C PRO A 41 22.21 -19.14 11.38
N LEU A 42 21.30 -18.51 12.12
CA LEU A 42 19.90 -18.36 11.70
C LEU A 42 19.77 -17.39 10.52
N ALA A 43 20.64 -16.37 10.42
CA ALA A 43 20.63 -15.42 9.31
C ALA A 43 20.86 -16.11 7.95
N TYR A 44 21.70 -17.15 7.93
CA TYR A 44 21.95 -17.93 6.72
C TYR A 44 20.66 -18.56 6.18
N PHE A 45 19.89 -19.22 7.04
CA PHE A 45 18.64 -19.88 6.63
C PHE A 45 17.58 -18.86 6.20
N VAL A 46 17.44 -17.75 6.93
CA VAL A 46 16.49 -16.69 6.58
C VAL A 46 16.83 -16.06 5.24
N ASN A 47 18.10 -15.72 4.98
CA ASN A 47 18.52 -15.19 3.69
C ASN A 47 18.34 -16.22 2.56
N ARG A 48 18.61 -17.50 2.81
CA ARG A 48 18.48 -18.55 1.80
C ARG A 48 17.03 -18.76 1.35
N VAL A 49 16.07 -18.65 2.27
CA VAL A 49 14.63 -18.84 2.00
C VAL A 49 13.97 -17.55 1.52
N GLY A 50 14.28 -16.43 2.18
CA GLY A 50 13.66 -15.13 1.91
C GLY A 50 14.23 -14.40 0.70
N GLY A 51 15.49 -14.66 0.33
CA GLY A 51 16.14 -14.04 -0.81
C GLY A 51 16.17 -12.51 -0.72
N ASP A 52 15.80 -11.85 -1.81
CA ASP A 52 15.70 -10.39 -1.96
C ASP A 52 14.49 -9.76 -1.24
N ARG A 53 13.56 -10.60 -0.76
CA ARG A 53 12.33 -10.14 -0.11
C ARG A 53 12.50 -9.82 1.37
N VAL A 54 13.66 -10.12 1.95
CA VAL A 54 13.91 -9.97 3.39
C VAL A 54 15.16 -9.13 3.66
N ARG A 55 15.13 -8.37 4.75
CA ARG A 55 16.28 -7.66 5.32
C ARG A 55 16.55 -8.24 6.69
N VAL A 56 17.69 -8.93 6.85
CA VAL A 56 18.01 -9.66 8.08
C VAL A 56 18.94 -8.86 8.99
N ASP A 57 18.51 -8.63 10.23
CA ASP A 57 19.32 -8.00 11.28
C ASP A 57 19.66 -9.04 12.38
N ILE A 58 20.94 -9.14 12.74
CA ILE A 58 21.44 -10.07 13.77
C ILE A 58 21.58 -9.33 15.09
N LEU A 59 20.95 -9.85 16.15
CA LEU A 59 20.91 -9.20 17.45
C LEU A 59 22.16 -9.44 18.30
N VAL A 60 22.82 -10.60 18.15
CA VAL A 60 24.05 -10.96 18.88
C VAL A 60 25.18 -11.21 17.87
N LYS A 61 26.30 -10.49 18.04
CA LYS A 61 27.48 -10.57 17.18
C LYS A 61 28.41 -11.71 17.58
#